data_AF-A0A267DIY5-F1
#
_entry.id   AF-A0A267DIY5-F1
#
_cell.length_a   1.000
_cell.length_b   1.000
_cell.length_c   1.000
_cell.angle_alpha   90.00
_cell.angle_beta   90.00
_cell.angle_gamma   90.00
#
_symmetry.space_group_name_H-M   'P 1'
#
loop_
_entity.id
_entity.type
_entity.pdbx_description
1 polymer ?
#
loop_
_entity_poly.entity_id
_entity_poly.type
_entity_poly.pdbx_seq_one_letter_code
_entity_poly.pdbx_strand_id
1 'polypeptide(L)'
;MSNFGLKCCSCLCACLLVTVNNFAILVGLLLFALGLVFTVGLNWLSSNDSVQDWLKTISDLLKSQTGQEIEIQQLLSSIGQLTGSVGAAFIVAGVVILAVACLGCIGGCCKIRQCLLIYAIIVGLVFLGQLIVVIIWYANSEILKASAKSAMEQSVAKYKGFRSTNLESLLQNMLQILVGCCGVNNGTDFENLSQDWDRQHFISQGGRNFTFNLTYPVTCCKFDLARMEPLNLYCPYNNTDSNYQIGCYDIFFTGYIDKYFLNYLFPALAGLLVLQLLLVVGSLVIYSSESSNKNQVAPQRSRAV
;
A
#
# COMPACT_ATOMS: atom_id res chain seq x y z
N MET A 1 -30.16 -34.28 6.80
CA MET A 1 -30.68 -33.00 6.26
C MET A 1 -31.44 -33.30 4.97
N SER A 2 -32.68 -32.84 4.83
CA SER A 2 -33.48 -33.07 3.62
C SER A 2 -32.80 -32.43 2.40
N ASN A 3 -32.90 -33.08 1.22
CA ASN A 3 -32.38 -32.54 -0.06
C ASN A 3 -32.88 -31.11 -0.35
N PHE A 4 -34.01 -30.72 0.24
CA PHE A 4 -34.59 -29.38 0.13
C PHE A 4 -33.81 -28.32 0.93
N GLY A 5 -33.41 -28.63 2.18
CA GLY A 5 -32.65 -27.70 3.02
C GLY A 5 -31.26 -27.38 2.45
N LEU A 6 -30.59 -28.37 1.85
CA LEU A 6 -29.28 -28.19 1.24
C LEU A 6 -29.34 -27.30 -0.02
N LYS A 7 -30.39 -27.43 -0.85
CA LYS A 7 -30.60 -26.59 -2.03
C LYS A 7 -30.88 -25.13 -1.66
N CYS A 8 -31.70 -24.90 -0.64
CA CYS A 8 -31.99 -23.56 -0.13
C CYS A 8 -30.73 -22.87 0.41
N CYS A 9 -29.95 -23.57 1.25
CA CYS A 9 -28.68 -23.09 1.77
C CYS A 9 -27.68 -22.78 0.65
N SER A 10 -27.55 -23.66 -0.35
CA SER A 10 -26.69 -23.44 -1.51
C SER A 10 -27.07 -22.19 -2.33
N CYS A 11 -28.35 -21.87 -2.44
CA CYS A 11 -28.81 -20.67 -3.15
C CYS A 11 -28.43 -19.39 -2.39
N LEU A 12 -28.63 -19.37 -1.07
CA LEU A 12 -28.24 -18.26 -0.21
C LEU A 12 -26.71 -18.04 -0.24
N CYS A 13 -25.93 -19.11 -0.13
CA CYS A 13 -24.47 -19.05 -0.25
C CYS A 13 -24.02 -18.50 -1.60
N ALA A 14 -24.69 -18.90 -2.70
CA ALA A 14 -24.35 -18.39 -4.03
C ALA A 14 -24.66 -16.90 -4.16
N CYS A 15 -25.79 -16.44 -3.62
CA CYS A 15 -26.17 -15.03 -3.61
C CYS A 15 -25.15 -14.17 -2.85
N LEU A 16 -24.76 -14.60 -1.64
CA LEU A 16 -23.74 -13.91 -0.84
C LEU A 16 -22.39 -13.88 -1.57
N LEU A 17 -21.94 -15.03 -2.09
CA LEU A 17 -20.67 -15.14 -2.79
C LEU A 17 -20.59 -14.22 -4.01
N VAL A 18 -21.64 -14.20 -4.83
CA VAL A 18 -21.69 -13.34 -6.03
C VAL A 18 -21.75 -11.86 -5.65
N THR A 19 -22.53 -11.51 -4.63
CA THR A 19 -22.65 -10.11 -4.17
C THR A 19 -21.30 -9.56 -3.69
N VAL A 20 -20.59 -10.33 -2.85
CA VAL A 20 -19.28 -9.92 -2.33
C VAL A 20 -18.23 -9.83 -3.44
N ASN A 21 -18.21 -10.79 -4.36
CA ASN A 21 -17.26 -10.78 -5.47
C ASN A 21 -17.54 -9.67 -6.48
N ASN A 22 -18.80 -9.27 -6.71
CA ASN A 22 -19.12 -8.10 -7.51
C ASN A 22 -18.54 -6.81 -6.89
N PHE A 23 -18.63 -6.66 -5.56
CA PHE A 23 -17.98 -5.53 -4.89
C PHE A 23 -16.45 -5.60 -5.03
N ALA A 24 -15.85 -6.79 -4.89
CA ALA A 24 -14.42 -6.98 -5.09
C ALA A 24 -13.98 -6.66 -6.54
N ILE A 25 -14.81 -6.97 -7.55
CA ILE A 25 -14.56 -6.57 -8.94
C ILE A 25 -14.53 -5.04 -9.07
N LEU A 26 -15.49 -4.33 -8.46
CA LEU A 26 -15.49 -2.86 -8.50
C LEU A 26 -14.23 -2.27 -7.87
N VAL A 27 -13.82 -2.79 -6.71
CA VAL A 27 -12.57 -2.38 -6.05
C VAL A 27 -11.35 -2.71 -6.91
N GLY A 28 -11.30 -3.89 -7.51
CA GLY A 28 -10.21 -4.31 -8.39
C GLY A 28 -10.09 -3.44 -9.65
N LEU A 29 -11.22 -3.11 -10.29
CA LEU A 29 -11.26 -2.18 -11.44
C LEU A 29 -10.80 -0.78 -11.04
N LEU A 30 -11.23 -0.29 -9.88
CA LEU A 30 -10.80 1.01 -9.37
C LEU A 30 -9.29 1.04 -9.15
N LEU A 31 -8.71 0.04 -8.47
CA LEU A 31 -7.28 -0.05 -8.23
C LEU A 31 -6.49 -0.17 -9.53
N PHE A 32 -6.97 -0.98 -10.47
CA PHE A 32 -6.35 -1.11 -11.79
C PHE A 32 -6.35 0.22 -12.55
N ALA A 33 -7.50 0.93 -12.59
CA ALA A 33 -7.62 2.22 -13.23
C ALA A 33 -6.73 3.29 -12.57
N LEU A 34 -6.73 3.37 -11.23
CA LEU A 34 -5.83 4.26 -10.49
C LEU A 34 -4.36 3.94 -10.80
N GLY A 35 -3.99 2.66 -10.84
CA GLY A 35 -2.65 2.24 -11.19
C GLY A 35 -2.22 2.64 -12.59
N LEU A 36 -3.12 2.52 -13.58
CA LEU A 36 -2.89 3.03 -14.94
C LEU A 36 -2.72 4.55 -14.97
N VAL A 37 -3.55 5.28 -14.22
CA VAL A 37 -3.44 6.74 -14.11
C VAL A 37 -2.09 7.15 -13.50
N PHE A 38 -1.65 6.50 -12.42
CA PHE A 38 -0.36 6.80 -11.80
C PHE A 38 0.84 6.44 -12.70
N THR A 39 0.75 5.37 -13.48
CA THR A 39 1.85 4.89 -14.33
C THR A 39 1.93 5.64 -15.66
N VAL A 40 0.80 5.81 -16.34
CA VAL A 40 0.72 6.41 -17.68
C VAL A 40 0.51 7.92 -17.61
N GLY A 41 -0.08 8.43 -16.54
CA GLY A 41 -0.43 9.85 -16.39
C GLY A 41 0.78 10.77 -16.56
N LEU A 42 1.94 10.41 -16.02
CA LEU A 42 3.15 11.23 -16.21
C LEU A 42 3.72 11.15 -17.62
N ASN A 43 3.68 9.99 -18.27
CA ASN A 43 4.08 9.90 -19.68
C ASN A 43 3.16 10.77 -20.54
N TRP A 44 1.84 10.72 -20.29
CA TRP A 44 0.86 11.57 -20.97
C TRP A 44 1.15 13.06 -20.74
N LEU A 45 1.37 13.47 -19.48
CA LEU A 45 1.72 14.86 -19.14
C LEU A 45 3.02 15.30 -19.83
N SER A 46 4.04 14.43 -19.86
CA SER A 46 5.33 14.73 -20.49
C SER A 46 5.24 14.80 -22.03
N SER A 47 4.30 14.09 -22.65
CA SER A 47 4.15 14.05 -24.10
C SER A 47 3.28 15.18 -24.68
N ASN A 48 2.57 15.93 -23.83
CA ASN A 48 1.60 16.90 -24.27
C ASN A 48 2.21 18.32 -24.28
N ASP A 49 2.44 18.87 -25.48
CA ASP A 49 3.06 20.17 -25.67
C ASP A 49 2.33 21.30 -24.91
N SER A 50 1.00 21.28 -24.88
CA SER A 50 0.21 22.28 -24.15
C SER A 50 0.44 22.22 -22.64
N VAL A 51 0.62 21.01 -22.09
CA VAL A 51 0.94 20.83 -20.67
C VAL A 51 2.37 21.29 -20.39
N GLN A 52 3.32 20.95 -21.27
CA GLN A 52 4.69 21.42 -21.13
C GLN A 52 4.79 22.94 -21.14
N ASP A 53 4.07 23.63 -22.03
CA ASP A 53 4.08 25.09 -22.09
C ASP A 53 3.41 25.73 -20.87
N TRP A 54 2.35 25.11 -20.34
CA TRP A 54 1.76 25.52 -19.07
C TRP A 54 2.73 25.33 -17.90
N LEU A 55 3.45 24.19 -17.84
CA LEU A 55 4.46 23.93 -16.82
C LEU A 55 5.64 24.93 -16.91
N LYS A 56 6.08 25.29 -18.12
CA LYS A 56 7.08 26.35 -18.33
C LYS A 56 6.61 27.70 -17.80
N THR A 57 5.37 28.07 -18.10
CA THR A 57 4.77 29.31 -17.61
C THR A 57 4.76 29.34 -16.07
N ILE A 58 4.42 28.23 -15.41
CA ILE A 58 4.47 28.13 -13.95
C ILE A 58 5.90 28.23 -13.42
N SER A 59 6.84 27.53 -14.05
CA SER A 59 8.27 27.62 -13.73
C SER A 59 8.76 29.07 -13.77
N ASP A 60 8.41 29.82 -14.81
CA ASP A 60 8.82 31.22 -14.98
C ASP A 60 8.16 32.14 -13.94
N LEU A 61 6.88 31.91 -13.62
CA LEU A 61 6.19 32.63 -12.54
C LEU A 61 6.84 32.35 -11.19
N LEU A 62 7.13 31.08 -10.87
CA LEU A 62 7.82 30.70 -9.64
C LEU A 62 9.21 31.33 -9.58
N LYS A 63 9.99 31.28 -10.67
CA LYS A 63 11.29 31.95 -10.76
C LYS A 63 11.19 33.44 -10.44
N SER A 64 10.16 34.12 -10.93
CA SER A 64 9.96 35.56 -10.66
C SER A 64 9.61 35.86 -9.20
N GLN A 65 8.98 34.93 -8.50
CA GLN A 65 8.46 35.14 -7.15
C GLN A 65 9.41 34.63 -6.05
N THR A 66 10.09 33.51 -6.28
CA THR A 66 10.98 32.86 -5.30
C THR A 66 12.46 33.01 -5.66
N GLY A 67 12.79 33.45 -6.88
CA GLY A 67 14.18 33.53 -7.36
C GLY A 67 14.84 32.17 -7.59
N GLN A 68 14.09 31.07 -7.49
CA GLN A 68 14.59 29.70 -7.61
C GLN A 68 14.35 29.16 -9.02
N GLU A 69 15.41 28.68 -9.69
CA GLU A 69 15.30 27.98 -10.96
C GLU A 69 14.88 26.53 -10.70
N ILE A 70 13.73 26.12 -11.27
CA ILE A 70 13.23 24.76 -11.17
C ILE A 70 13.39 24.09 -12.53
N GLU A 71 14.20 23.04 -12.58
CA GLU A 71 14.32 22.23 -13.79
C GLU A 71 13.13 21.27 -13.90
N ILE A 72 12.18 21.60 -14.79
CA ILE A 72 10.91 20.85 -14.96
C ILE A 72 11.17 19.37 -15.26
N GLN A 73 12.22 19.04 -16.01
CA GLN A 73 12.57 17.66 -16.34
C GLN A 73 12.98 16.85 -15.10
N GLN A 74 13.74 17.46 -14.18
CA GLN A 74 14.12 16.80 -12.92
C GLN A 74 12.88 16.56 -12.03
N LEU A 75 11.97 17.54 -11.95
CA LEU A 75 10.71 17.41 -11.21
C LEU A 75 9.84 16.28 -11.77
N LEU A 76 9.61 16.27 -13.09
CA LEU A 76 8.81 15.24 -13.76
C LEU A 76 9.43 13.85 -13.61
N SER A 77 10.75 13.72 -13.69
CA SER A 77 11.43 12.44 -13.49
C SER A 77 11.29 11.90 -12.06
N SER A 78 11.33 12.79 -11.06
CA SER A 78 11.21 12.43 -9.64
C SER A 78 9.78 11.98 -9.30
N ILE A 79 8.78 12.71 -9.78
CA ILE A 79 7.38 12.35 -9.62
C ILE A 79 7.10 11.05 -10.40
N GLY A 80 7.66 10.90 -11.60
CA GLY A 80 7.54 9.72 -12.45
C GLY A 80 7.95 8.42 -11.76
N GLN A 81 9.07 8.42 -11.04
CA GLN A 81 9.54 7.22 -10.34
C GLN A 81 8.65 6.83 -9.16
N LEU A 82 8.13 7.81 -8.41
CA LEU A 82 7.18 7.57 -7.33
C LEU A 82 5.89 6.96 -7.86
N THR A 83 5.24 7.65 -8.78
CA THR A 83 3.91 7.25 -9.27
C THR A 83 4.01 6.00 -10.13
N GLY A 84 5.12 5.77 -10.83
CA GLY A 84 5.36 4.54 -11.57
C GLY A 84 5.42 3.33 -10.64
N SER A 85 6.17 3.44 -9.53
CA SER A 85 6.29 2.35 -8.55
C SER A 85 4.97 2.06 -7.84
N VAL A 86 4.29 3.12 -7.35
CA VAL A 86 2.97 3.00 -6.69
C VAL A 86 1.91 2.52 -7.67
N GLY A 87 1.93 3.03 -8.91
CA GLY A 87 1.01 2.67 -9.98
C GLY A 87 1.15 1.22 -10.39
N ALA A 88 2.37 0.71 -10.54
CA ALA A 88 2.63 -0.70 -10.81
C ALA A 88 2.07 -1.60 -9.70
N ALA A 89 2.24 -1.23 -8.43
CA ALA A 89 1.69 -1.98 -7.30
C ALA A 89 0.15 -2.03 -7.35
N PHE A 90 -0.52 -0.91 -7.65
CA PHE A 90 -1.98 -0.87 -7.79
C PHE A 90 -2.49 -1.67 -9.00
N ILE A 91 -1.76 -1.67 -10.13
CA ILE A 91 -2.09 -2.52 -11.29
C ILE A 91 -2.05 -3.99 -10.89
N VAL A 92 -0.94 -4.44 -10.28
CA VAL A 92 -0.77 -5.85 -9.88
C VAL A 92 -1.84 -6.25 -8.87
N ALA A 93 -2.07 -5.43 -7.84
CA ALA A 93 -3.11 -5.70 -6.84
C ALA A 93 -4.51 -5.76 -7.47
N GLY A 94 -4.84 -4.80 -8.34
CA GLY A 94 -6.12 -4.75 -9.05
C GLY A 94 -6.35 -5.99 -9.92
N VAL A 95 -5.36 -6.40 -10.71
CA VAL A 95 -5.45 -7.61 -11.56
C VAL A 95 -5.63 -8.88 -10.73
N VAL A 96 -4.88 -9.03 -9.63
CA VAL A 96 -5.02 -10.20 -8.75
C VAL A 96 -6.42 -10.25 -8.12
N ILE A 97 -6.91 -9.13 -7.60
CA ILE A 97 -8.26 -9.03 -7.01
C ILE A 97 -9.32 -9.38 -8.07
N LEU A 98 -9.21 -8.84 -9.28
CA LEU A 98 -10.13 -9.11 -10.38
C LEU A 98 -10.13 -10.60 -10.76
N ALA A 99 -8.95 -11.22 -10.90
CA ALA A 99 -8.84 -12.62 -11.25
C ALA A 99 -9.53 -13.52 -10.22
N VAL A 100 -9.26 -13.30 -8.92
CA VAL A 100 -9.87 -14.07 -7.83
C VAL A 100 -11.38 -13.82 -7.76
N ALA A 101 -11.82 -12.56 -7.88
CA ALA A 101 -13.23 -12.22 -7.81
C ALA A 101 -14.04 -12.77 -9.00
N CYS A 102 -13.47 -12.76 -10.21
CA CYS A 102 -14.06 -13.39 -11.39
C CYS A 102 -14.21 -14.91 -11.21
N LEU A 103 -13.22 -15.61 -10.63
CA LEU A 103 -13.35 -17.03 -10.31
C LEU A 103 -14.51 -17.29 -9.34
N GLY A 104 -14.67 -16.43 -8.33
CA GLY A 104 -15.80 -16.46 -7.41
C GLY A 104 -17.14 -16.29 -8.13
N CYS A 105 -17.29 -15.22 -8.91
CA CYS A 105 -18.53 -14.96 -9.66
C CYS A 105 -18.87 -16.08 -10.65
N ILE A 106 -17.90 -16.56 -11.44
CA ILE A 106 -18.12 -17.66 -12.39
C ILE A 106 -18.47 -18.96 -11.64
N GLY A 107 -17.75 -19.26 -10.55
CA GLY A 107 -18.03 -20.42 -9.71
C GLY A 107 -19.42 -20.39 -9.08
N GLY A 108 -19.89 -19.21 -8.64
CA GLY A 108 -21.19 -19.00 -8.02
C GLY A 108 -22.35 -18.96 -9.02
N CYS A 109 -22.25 -18.14 -10.06
CA CYS A 109 -23.29 -17.96 -11.07
C CYS A 109 -23.43 -19.16 -12.01
N CYS A 110 -22.31 -19.62 -12.57
CA CYS A 110 -22.30 -20.68 -13.57
C CYS A 110 -22.16 -22.09 -12.94
N LYS A 111 -22.02 -22.17 -11.60
CA LYS A 111 -21.85 -23.42 -10.84
C LYS A 111 -20.69 -24.29 -11.34
N ILE A 112 -19.63 -23.66 -11.88
CA ILE A 112 -18.44 -24.37 -12.35
C ILE A 112 -17.57 -24.77 -11.17
N ARG A 113 -17.55 -26.07 -10.88
CA ARG A 113 -16.88 -26.66 -9.71
C ARG A 113 -15.39 -26.34 -9.62
N GLN A 114 -14.68 -26.35 -10.74
CA GLN A 114 -13.23 -26.12 -10.78
C GLN A 114 -12.90 -24.67 -10.37
N CYS A 115 -13.61 -23.68 -10.92
CA CYS A 115 -13.45 -22.28 -10.54
C CYS A 115 -13.72 -22.05 -9.05
N LEU A 116 -14.77 -22.70 -8.54
CA LEU A 116 -15.17 -22.60 -7.14
C LEU A 116 -14.15 -23.23 -6.17
N LEU A 117 -13.55 -24.36 -6.56
CA LEU A 117 -12.48 -25.01 -5.80
C LEU A 117 -11.22 -24.13 -5.76
N ILE A 118 -10.78 -23.62 -6.91
CA ILE A 118 -9.61 -22.74 -7.01
C ILE A 118 -9.83 -21.48 -6.16
N TYR A 119 -11.00 -20.85 -6.28
CA TYR A 119 -11.40 -19.71 -5.46
C TYR A 119 -11.33 -20.04 -3.97
N ALA A 120 -11.93 -21.16 -3.54
CA ALA A 120 -11.93 -21.57 -2.14
C ALA A 120 -10.52 -21.84 -1.60
N ILE A 121 -9.62 -22.41 -2.40
CA ILE A 121 -8.21 -22.62 -2.03
C ILE A 121 -7.50 -21.28 -1.85
N ILE A 122 -7.61 -20.36 -2.82
CA ILE A 122 -6.94 -19.05 -2.74
C ILE A 122 -7.44 -18.26 -1.52
N VAL A 123 -8.77 -18.13 -1.36
CA VAL A 123 -9.35 -17.41 -0.21
C VAL A 123 -9.04 -18.13 1.11
N GLY A 124 -9.03 -19.46 1.11
CA GLY A 124 -8.65 -20.26 2.27
C GLY A 124 -7.19 -20.05 2.70
N LEU A 125 -6.24 -19.96 1.76
CA LEU A 125 -4.85 -19.64 2.06
C LEU A 125 -4.69 -18.24 2.63
N VAL A 126 -5.42 -17.25 2.08
CA VAL A 126 -5.44 -15.88 2.62
C VAL A 126 -6.00 -15.87 4.05
N PHE A 127 -7.11 -16.58 4.30
CA PHE A 127 -7.69 -16.73 5.62
C PHE A 127 -6.70 -17.33 6.63
N LEU A 128 -6.02 -18.43 6.26
CA LEU A 128 -5.02 -19.05 7.12
C LEU A 128 -3.84 -18.12 7.41
N GLY A 129 -3.35 -17.39 6.40
CA GLY A 129 -2.29 -16.41 6.59
C GLY A 129 -2.69 -15.30 7.57
N GLN A 130 -3.89 -14.74 7.40
CA GLN A 130 -4.42 -13.71 8.31
C GLN A 130 -4.61 -14.26 9.72
N LEU A 131 -5.14 -15.48 9.86
CA LEU A 131 -5.33 -16.12 11.16
C LEU A 131 -3.99 -16.34 11.88
N ILE A 132 -2.94 -16.76 11.17
CA ILE A 132 -1.58 -16.90 11.73
C ILE A 132 -1.07 -15.56 12.25
N VAL A 133 -1.22 -14.48 11.47
CA VAL A 133 -0.80 -13.13 11.90
C VAL A 133 -1.53 -12.71 13.19
N VAL A 134 -2.84 -12.95 13.28
CA VAL A 134 -3.62 -12.66 14.50
C VAL A 134 -3.11 -13.47 15.69
N ILE A 135 -2.89 -14.78 15.50
CA ILE A 135 -2.38 -15.65 16.56
C ILE A 135 -1.02 -15.15 17.06
N ILE A 136 -0.09 -14.82 16.15
CA ILE A 136 1.23 -14.30 16.52
C ILE A 136 1.07 -12.98 17.28
N TRP A 137 0.20 -12.08 16.83
CA TRP A 137 -0.02 -10.79 17.51
C TRP A 137 -0.44 -10.98 18.98
N TYR A 138 -1.40 -11.87 19.25
CA TYR A 138 -1.87 -12.13 20.62
C TYR A 138 -0.91 -12.99 21.45
N ALA A 139 -0.18 -13.92 20.83
CA ALA A 139 0.79 -14.75 21.52
C ALA A 139 2.03 -13.94 21.90
N ASN A 140 2.59 -13.19 20.95
CA ASN A 140 3.72 -12.30 21.16
C ASN A 140 3.82 -11.26 20.02
N SER A 141 3.20 -10.10 20.22
CA SER A 141 3.25 -9.00 19.25
C SER A 141 4.67 -8.48 18.98
N GLU A 142 5.63 -8.72 19.89
CA GLU A 142 7.03 -8.29 19.72
C GLU A 142 7.69 -8.93 18.49
N ILE A 143 7.25 -10.12 18.08
CA ILE A 143 7.77 -10.78 16.87
C ILE A 143 7.42 -9.94 15.62
N LEU A 144 6.16 -9.51 15.51
CA LEU A 144 5.69 -8.71 14.37
C LEU A 144 6.23 -7.28 14.44
N LYS A 145 6.25 -6.70 15.64
CA LYS A 145 6.83 -5.39 15.94
C LYS A 145 8.32 -5.32 15.57
N ALA A 146 9.11 -6.32 15.97
CA ALA A 146 10.52 -6.42 15.61
C ALA A 146 10.74 -6.63 14.11
N SER A 147 9.92 -7.47 13.46
CA SER A 147 9.99 -7.65 12.00
C SER A 147 9.67 -6.35 11.26
N ALA A 148 8.66 -5.61 11.70
CA ALA A 148 8.31 -4.31 11.13
C ALA A 148 9.42 -3.28 11.36
N LYS A 149 10.01 -3.25 12.56
CA LYS A 149 11.17 -2.41 12.87
C LYS A 149 12.34 -2.70 11.93
N SER A 150 12.67 -3.97 11.74
CA SER A 150 13.74 -4.38 10.83
C SER A 150 13.47 -3.95 9.37
N ALA A 151 12.21 -4.02 8.92
CA ALA A 151 11.83 -3.52 7.60
C ALA A 151 12.03 -1.99 7.49
N MET A 152 11.68 -1.23 8.53
CA MET A 152 11.94 0.22 8.58
C MET A 152 13.45 0.51 8.57
N GLU A 153 14.25 -0.26 9.31
CA GLU A 153 15.72 -0.12 9.34
C GLU A 153 16.33 -0.41 7.97
N GLN A 154 15.83 -1.42 7.26
CA GLN A 154 16.23 -1.72 5.88
C GLN A 154 15.84 -0.61 4.89
N SER A 155 14.69 0.03 5.09
CA SER A 155 14.27 1.19 4.29
C SER A 155 15.22 2.37 4.49
N VAL A 156 15.56 2.68 5.75
CA VAL A 156 16.57 3.70 6.08
C VAL A 156 17.95 3.34 5.52
N ALA A 157 18.36 2.07 5.59
CA ALA A 157 19.65 1.64 5.04
C ALA A 157 19.76 1.87 3.52
N LYS A 158 18.63 1.80 2.80
CA LYS A 158 18.54 2.08 1.36
C LYS A 158 18.28 3.55 1.03
N TYR A 159 18.19 4.42 2.03
CA TYR A 159 18.07 5.85 1.83
C TYR A 159 19.28 6.37 1.03
N LYS A 160 19.04 7.25 0.06
CA LYS A 160 20.08 7.83 -0.80
C LYS A 160 20.11 9.37 -0.76
N GLY A 161 19.16 10.01 -0.09
CA GLY A 161 19.14 11.46 0.10
C GLY A 161 17.79 12.09 -0.19
N PHE A 162 17.65 13.37 0.16
CA PHE A 162 16.39 14.11 0.00
C PHE A 162 15.95 14.22 -1.46
N ARG A 163 16.92 14.37 -2.39
CA ARG A 163 16.68 14.50 -3.83
C ARG A 163 16.67 13.16 -4.57
N SER A 164 16.84 12.06 -3.86
CA SER A 164 16.80 10.73 -4.46
C SER A 164 15.39 10.40 -4.93
N THR A 165 15.30 9.85 -6.13
CA THR A 165 14.06 9.39 -6.74
C THR A 165 13.72 7.94 -6.41
N ASN A 166 14.58 7.25 -5.65
CA ASN A 166 14.31 5.89 -5.22
C ASN A 166 13.14 5.86 -4.22
N LEU A 167 12.33 4.81 -4.32
CA LEU A 167 11.10 4.66 -3.52
C LEU A 167 11.36 4.77 -2.01
N GLU A 168 12.42 4.14 -1.52
CA GLU A 168 12.75 4.14 -0.08
C GLU A 168 13.04 5.55 0.42
N SER A 169 13.85 6.33 -0.31
CA SER A 169 14.17 7.71 0.07
C SER A 169 12.92 8.58 0.08
N LEU A 170 12.05 8.40 -0.90
CA LEU A 170 10.86 9.22 -1.03
C LEU A 170 9.79 8.89 0.02
N LEU A 171 9.55 7.60 0.29
CA LEU A 171 8.70 7.18 1.39
C LEU A 171 9.23 7.68 2.73
N GLN A 172 10.54 7.56 2.94
CA GLN A 172 11.19 8.02 4.15
C GLN A 172 11.08 9.55 4.28
N ASN A 173 11.28 10.32 3.20
CA ASN A 173 11.11 11.77 3.19
C ASN A 173 9.67 12.18 3.53
N MET A 174 8.66 11.58 2.88
CA MET A 174 7.26 11.88 3.14
C MET A 174 6.84 11.53 4.57
N LEU A 175 7.25 10.35 5.05
CA LEU A 175 6.95 9.90 6.41
C LEU A 175 7.46 10.91 7.44
N GLN A 176 8.73 11.31 7.33
CA GLN A 176 9.33 12.24 8.28
C GLN A 176 8.67 13.62 8.28
N ILE A 177 8.39 14.18 7.08
CA ILE A 177 7.75 15.49 6.95
C ILE A 177 6.32 15.47 7.50
N LEU A 178 5.52 14.47 7.12
CA LEU A 178 4.09 14.45 7.42
C LEU A 178 3.79 13.98 8.84
N VAL A 179 4.57 13.03 9.36
CA VAL A 179 4.37 12.49 10.71
C VAL A 179 5.15 13.28 11.75
N GLY A 180 6.23 13.97 11.36
CA GLY A 180 7.08 14.73 12.28
C GLY A 180 7.97 13.82 13.12
N CYS A 181 8.68 12.89 12.47
CA CYS A 181 9.62 11.95 13.07
C CYS A 181 10.92 11.87 12.26
N CYS A 182 11.93 11.17 12.77
CA CYS A 182 13.23 11.04 12.15
C CYS A 182 13.83 9.64 12.36
N GLY A 183 14.20 8.97 11.27
CA GLY A 183 14.75 7.62 11.31
C GLY A 183 13.76 6.58 11.86
N VAL A 184 14.26 5.43 12.30
CA VAL A 184 13.45 4.40 12.95
C VAL A 184 13.32 4.72 14.44
N ASN A 185 14.45 4.88 15.11
CA ASN A 185 14.58 5.22 16.52
C ASN A 185 14.88 6.71 16.71
N ASN A 186 15.72 7.29 15.85
CA ASN A 186 16.07 8.71 15.82
C ASN A 186 16.94 9.02 14.57
N GLY A 187 17.37 10.27 14.41
CA GLY A 187 18.17 10.72 13.28
C GLY A 187 19.56 10.10 13.15
N THR A 188 20.14 9.55 14.22
CA THR A 188 21.44 8.86 14.13
C THR A 188 21.37 7.57 13.31
N ASP A 189 20.17 7.03 13.07
CA ASP A 189 19.97 5.88 12.19
C ASP A 189 20.49 6.14 10.77
N PHE A 190 20.47 7.39 10.29
CA PHE A 190 21.03 7.74 8.98
C PHE A 190 22.56 7.77 8.98
N GLU A 191 23.21 7.94 10.13
CA GLU A 191 24.66 7.75 10.25
C GLU A 191 25.01 6.26 10.33
N ASN A 192 24.22 5.51 11.08
CA ASN A 192 24.53 4.13 11.43
C ASN A 192 24.14 3.12 10.34
N LEU A 193 23.00 3.33 9.67
CA LEU A 193 22.40 2.35 8.75
C LEU A 193 22.58 2.73 7.29
N SER A 194 22.61 4.03 6.98
CA SER A 194 22.71 4.53 5.61
C SER A 194 24.12 5.08 5.34
N GLN A 195 24.96 4.28 4.69
CA GLN A 195 26.35 4.69 4.43
C GLN A 195 26.50 5.53 3.16
N ASP A 196 25.61 5.35 2.19
CA ASP A 196 25.77 5.86 0.82
C ASP A 196 24.85 7.04 0.47
N TRP A 197 24.17 7.65 1.45
CA TRP A 197 23.28 8.76 1.14
C TRP A 197 24.02 10.08 0.98
N ASP A 198 23.48 10.96 0.14
CA ASP A 198 24.02 12.28 -0.07
C ASP A 198 23.79 13.18 1.15
N ARG A 199 24.84 13.33 1.95
CA ARG A 199 24.85 14.14 3.16
C ARG A 199 25.23 15.59 2.90
N GLN A 200 25.66 15.95 1.69
CA GLN A 200 26.09 17.32 1.43
C GLN A 200 24.87 18.22 1.27
N HIS A 201 24.80 19.24 2.12
CA HIS A 201 23.76 20.25 2.02
C HIS A 201 24.34 21.65 1.87
N PHE A 202 23.69 22.43 1.02
CA PHE A 202 24.12 23.76 0.63
C PHE A 202 23.06 24.77 1.02
N ILE A 203 23.42 25.75 1.83
CA ILE A 203 22.58 26.91 2.13
C ILE A 203 23.24 28.14 1.51
N SER A 204 22.45 28.92 0.76
CA SER A 204 22.82 30.26 0.32
C SER A 204 21.98 31.28 1.07
N GLN A 205 22.62 32.09 1.91
CA GLN A 205 21.98 33.22 2.58
C GLN A 205 22.89 34.44 2.55
N GLY A 206 22.32 35.60 2.19
CA GLY A 206 23.06 36.87 2.16
C GLY A 206 24.29 36.88 1.23
N GLY A 207 24.25 36.11 0.14
CA GLY A 207 25.36 36.00 -0.82
C GLY A 207 26.53 35.13 -0.37
N ARG A 208 26.40 34.38 0.74
CA ARG A 208 27.39 33.41 1.21
C ARG A 208 26.87 31.99 1.08
N ASN A 209 27.71 31.11 0.55
CA ASN A 209 27.41 29.69 0.41
C ASN A 209 28.03 28.91 1.56
N PHE A 210 27.21 28.19 2.32
CA PHE A 210 27.64 27.29 3.37
C PHE A 210 27.41 25.86 2.91
N THR A 211 28.45 25.03 2.99
CA THR A 211 28.35 23.59 2.76
C THR A 211 28.59 22.88 4.08
N PHE A 212 27.72 21.95 4.42
CA PHE A 212 27.85 21.15 5.63
C PHE A 212 27.46 19.71 5.36
N ASN A 213 28.01 18.84 6.20
CA ASN A 213 27.74 17.42 6.18
C ASN A 213 26.60 17.13 7.16
N LEU A 214 25.52 16.55 6.65
CA LEU A 214 24.32 16.27 7.43
C LEU A 214 24.49 15.00 8.27
N THR A 215 24.18 15.11 9.56
CA THR A 215 24.00 13.96 10.46
C THR A 215 22.72 13.21 10.12
N TYR A 216 21.64 13.95 9.81
CA TYR A 216 20.35 13.41 9.42
C TYR A 216 19.70 14.25 8.30
N PRO A 217 18.75 13.70 7.54
CA PRO A 217 18.11 14.40 6.43
C PRO A 217 17.34 15.64 6.86
N VAL A 218 17.27 16.64 5.98
CA VAL A 218 16.50 17.87 6.20
C VAL A 218 15.03 17.59 6.53
N THR A 219 14.49 16.46 6.07
CA THR A 219 13.11 16.01 6.34
C THR A 219 12.83 15.71 7.81
N CYS A 220 13.86 15.54 8.64
CA CYS A 220 13.72 15.43 10.09
C CYS A 220 13.45 16.77 10.79
N CYS A 221 13.57 17.90 10.08
CA CYS A 221 13.21 19.21 10.62
C CYS A 221 11.70 19.37 10.71
N LYS A 222 11.24 20.35 11.50
CA LYS A 222 9.84 20.75 11.49
C LYS A 222 9.56 21.54 10.21
N PHE A 223 8.46 21.19 9.54
CA PHE A 223 8.05 21.81 8.27
C PHE A 223 6.84 22.71 8.46
N ASP A 224 6.81 23.81 7.73
CA ASP A 224 5.57 24.49 7.38
C ASP A 224 4.94 23.73 6.19
N LEU A 225 3.91 22.93 6.48
CA LEU A 225 3.24 22.11 5.47
C LEU A 225 2.51 22.94 4.41
N ALA A 226 2.20 24.22 4.67
CA ALA A 226 1.59 25.09 3.67
C ALA A 226 2.60 25.52 2.60
N ARG A 227 3.88 25.64 2.98
CA ARG A 227 4.97 26.05 2.08
C ARG A 227 5.86 24.89 1.65
N MET A 228 5.73 23.74 2.30
CA MET A 228 6.60 22.56 2.13
C MET A 228 8.09 22.89 2.34
N GLU A 229 8.35 23.78 3.30
CA GLU A 229 9.69 24.25 3.65
C GLU A 229 9.98 24.02 5.14
N PRO A 230 11.26 23.78 5.52
CA PRO A 230 11.63 23.67 6.92
C PRO A 230 11.48 25.04 7.62
N LEU A 231 10.95 25.04 8.84
CA LEU A 231 10.79 26.26 9.66
C LEU A 231 12.13 26.95 9.93
N ASN A 232 13.20 26.16 9.99
CA ASN A 232 14.55 26.63 10.26
C ASN A 232 15.53 25.93 9.33
N LEU A 233 16.17 26.68 8.42
CA LEU A 233 17.13 26.11 7.46
C LEU A 233 18.38 25.51 8.14
N TYR A 234 18.74 25.98 9.35
CA TYR A 234 19.92 25.51 10.09
C TYR A 234 19.61 24.33 11.02
N CYS A 235 18.35 23.90 11.09
CA CYS A 235 17.89 22.80 11.93
C CYS A 235 18.76 21.52 11.85
N PRO A 236 19.19 21.04 10.66
CA PRO A 236 19.99 19.82 10.59
C PRO A 236 21.38 19.92 11.21
N TYR A 237 21.85 21.13 11.50
CA TYR A 237 23.17 21.39 12.07
C TYR A 237 23.11 21.67 13.57
N ASN A 238 22.13 22.47 14.01
CA ASN A 238 22.03 22.92 15.40
C ASN A 238 20.96 22.18 16.21
N ASN A 239 20.24 21.24 15.60
CA ASN A 239 19.14 20.47 16.17
C ASN A 239 17.93 21.28 16.64
N THR A 240 17.89 22.59 16.37
CA THR A 240 16.75 23.45 16.71
C THR A 240 15.59 23.19 15.75
N ASP A 241 14.36 23.22 16.24
CA ASP A 241 13.15 22.94 15.44
C ASP A 241 13.23 21.62 14.67
N SER A 242 13.82 20.58 15.29
CA SER A 242 13.93 19.25 14.71
C SER A 242 13.15 18.19 15.48
N ASN A 243 12.70 17.17 14.75
CA ASN A 243 12.19 15.91 15.28
C ASN A 243 13.29 14.84 15.35
N TYR A 244 14.58 15.21 15.31
CA TYR A 244 15.69 14.24 15.21
C TYR A 244 15.67 13.19 16.32
N GLN A 245 15.22 13.51 17.54
CA GLN A 245 15.16 12.57 18.66
C GLN A 245 13.92 11.68 18.65
N ILE A 246 12.97 11.92 17.74
CA ILE A 246 11.68 11.26 17.73
C ILE A 246 11.67 10.20 16.64
N GLY A 247 11.82 8.93 17.01
CA GLY A 247 11.80 7.82 16.08
C GLY A 247 10.43 7.57 15.44
N CYS A 248 10.40 7.31 14.13
CA CYS A 248 9.14 7.02 13.44
C CYS A 248 8.50 5.70 13.88
N TYR A 249 9.30 4.73 14.34
CA TYR A 249 8.78 3.44 14.81
C TYR A 249 7.89 3.62 16.03
N ASP A 250 8.34 4.42 17.01
CA ASP A 250 7.58 4.63 18.24
C ASP A 250 6.26 5.33 17.94
N ILE A 251 6.28 6.45 17.20
CA ILE A 251 5.04 7.15 16.82
C ILE A 251 4.08 6.22 16.08
N PHE A 252 4.59 5.42 15.12
CA PHE A 252 3.74 4.52 14.35
C PHE A 252 3.11 3.45 15.24
N PHE A 253 3.89 2.75 16.06
CA PHE A 253 3.39 1.64 16.84
C PHE A 253 2.67 2.05 18.12
N THR A 254 3.20 2.98 18.90
CA THR A 254 2.58 3.44 20.14
C THR A 254 1.44 4.43 19.85
N GLY A 255 1.64 5.34 18.89
CA GLY A 255 0.69 6.39 18.57
C GLY A 255 -0.48 5.92 17.70
N TYR A 256 -0.23 5.06 16.71
CA TYR A 256 -1.27 4.61 15.78
C TYR A 256 -1.68 3.16 15.98
N ILE A 257 -0.75 2.21 15.96
CA ILE A 257 -1.10 0.79 16.02
C ILE A 257 -1.75 0.48 17.39
N ASP A 258 -1.07 0.66 18.52
CA ASP A 258 -1.62 0.27 19.81
C ASP A 258 -2.95 0.99 20.14
N LYS A 259 -3.13 2.23 19.66
CA LYS A 259 -4.35 3.03 19.88
C LYS A 259 -5.52 2.67 18.95
N TYR A 260 -5.29 2.54 17.65
CA TYR A 260 -6.35 2.31 16.65
C TYR A 260 -6.52 0.83 16.31
N PHE A 261 -5.47 0.03 16.42
CA PHE A 261 -5.52 -1.39 16.08
C PHE A 261 -6.52 -2.13 16.95
N LEU A 262 -6.48 -1.93 18.26
CA LEU A 262 -7.40 -2.63 19.19
C LEU A 262 -8.86 -2.18 19.03
N ASN A 263 -9.09 -0.88 18.82
CA ASN A 263 -10.44 -0.32 18.83
C ASN A 263 -11.15 -0.36 17.47
N TYR A 264 -10.40 -0.24 16.37
CA TYR A 264 -11.00 -0.11 15.03
C TYR A 264 -10.53 -1.20 14.06
N LEU A 265 -9.22 -1.45 13.96
CA LEU A 265 -8.72 -2.43 12.99
C LEU A 265 -9.07 -3.86 13.40
N PHE A 266 -9.07 -4.17 14.69
CA PHE A 266 -9.33 -5.51 15.18
C PHE A 266 -10.77 -5.97 14.90
N PRO A 267 -11.82 -5.19 15.23
CA PRO A 267 -13.18 -5.53 14.80
C PRO A 267 -13.34 -5.67 13.29
N ALA A 268 -12.69 -4.79 12.50
CA ALA A 268 -12.72 -4.87 11.04
C ALA A 268 -12.06 -6.15 10.52
N LEU A 269 -10.92 -6.54 11.09
CA LEU A 269 -10.19 -7.75 10.75
C LEU A 269 -10.99 -9.00 11.14
N ALA A 270 -11.62 -9.01 12.32
CA ALA A 270 -12.51 -10.09 12.74
C ALA A 270 -13.69 -10.25 11.77
N GLY A 271 -14.32 -9.14 11.37
CA GLY A 271 -15.38 -9.13 10.35
C GLY A 271 -14.90 -9.68 9.01
N LEU A 272 -13.69 -9.32 8.57
CA LEU A 272 -13.08 -9.83 7.35
C LEU A 272 -12.83 -11.34 7.42
N LEU A 273 -12.30 -11.85 8.54
CA LEU A 273 -12.07 -13.28 8.75
C LEU A 273 -13.38 -14.08 8.72
N VAL A 274 -14.43 -13.57 9.39
CA VAL A 274 -15.76 -14.19 9.35
C VAL A 274 -16.31 -14.20 7.93
N LEU A 275 -16.18 -13.10 7.19
CA LEU A 275 -16.62 -13.01 5.80
C LEU A 275 -15.88 -14.03 4.92
N GLN A 276 -14.56 -14.13 5.02
CA GLN A 276 -13.77 -15.11 4.28
C GLN A 276 -14.17 -16.55 4.63
N LEU A 277 -14.37 -16.84 5.92
CA LEU A 277 -14.83 -18.15 6.36
C LEU A 277 -16.19 -18.50 5.74
N LEU A 278 -17.14 -17.56 5.73
CA LEU A 278 -18.44 -17.72 5.09
C LEU A 278 -18.32 -17.94 3.58
N LEU A 279 -17.40 -17.25 2.90
CA LEU A 279 -17.14 -17.44 1.47
C LEU A 279 -16.55 -18.82 1.17
N VAL A 280 -15.61 -19.30 1.98
CA VAL A 280 -15.01 -20.64 1.84
C VAL A 280 -16.05 -21.72 2.11
N VAL A 281 -16.77 -21.64 3.22
CA VAL A 281 -17.84 -22.59 3.56
C VAL A 281 -18.93 -22.57 2.50
N GLY A 282 -19.37 -21.38 2.07
CA GLY A 282 -20.37 -21.22 1.01
C GLY A 282 -19.92 -21.85 -0.31
N SER A 283 -18.65 -21.70 -0.67
CA SER A 283 -18.06 -22.36 -1.84
C SER A 283 -18.11 -23.89 -1.72
N LEU A 284 -17.79 -24.45 -0.56
CA LEU A 284 -17.84 -25.90 -0.33
C LEU A 284 -19.28 -26.44 -0.32
N VAL A 285 -20.24 -25.69 0.21
CA VAL A 285 -21.67 -26.03 0.19
C VAL A 285 -22.19 -26.06 -1.26
N ILE A 286 -21.87 -25.05 -2.07
CA ILE A 286 -22.25 -25.02 -3.48
C ILE A 286 -21.58 -26.19 -4.24
N TYR A 287 -20.30 -26.43 -4.00
CA TYR A 287 -19.56 -27.55 -4.61
C TYR A 287 -20.20 -28.92 -4.31
N SER A 288 -20.53 -29.17 -3.04
CA SER A 288 -21.13 -30.45 -2.59
C SER A 288 -22.56 -30.64 -3.09
N SER A 289 -23.37 -29.58 -3.09
CA SER A 289 -24.72 -29.57 -3.67
C SER A 289 -24.70 -29.94 -5.15
N GLU A 290 -23.78 -29.33 -5.91
CA GLU A 290 -23.64 -29.62 -7.34
C GLU A 290 -23.12 -31.05 -7.56
N SER A 291 -22.16 -31.50 -6.74
CA SER A 291 -21.65 -32.88 -6.77
C SER A 291 -22.77 -33.92 -6.62
N SER A 292 -23.63 -33.73 -5.62
CA SER A 292 -24.79 -34.58 -5.39
C SER A 292 -25.74 -34.61 -6.60
N ASN A 293 -25.99 -33.46 -7.23
CA ASN A 293 -26.88 -33.37 -8.40
C ASN A 293 -26.36 -34.18 -9.60
N LYS A 294 -25.06 -34.05 -9.94
CA LYS A 294 -24.47 -34.83 -11.05
C LYS A 294 -24.44 -36.34 -10.78
N ASN A 295 -24.22 -36.73 -9.51
CA ASN A 295 -24.27 -38.14 -9.10
C ASN A 295 -25.69 -38.72 -9.12
N GLN A 296 -26.75 -37.91 -9.14
CA GLN A 296 -28.13 -38.38 -9.36
C GLN A 296 -28.48 -38.52 -10.85
N VAL A 297 -27.87 -37.71 -11.73
CA VAL A 297 -28.10 -37.75 -13.19
C VAL A 297 -27.28 -38.86 -13.87
N ALA A 298 -26.05 -39.12 -13.44
CA ALA A 298 -25.19 -40.18 -13.99
C ALA A 298 -25.73 -41.63 -13.87
N PRO A 299 -26.35 -42.08 -12.76
CA PRO A 299 -26.80 -43.47 -12.60
C PRO A 299 -28.02 -43.85 -13.46
N GLN A 300 -28.70 -42.88 -14.07
CA GLN A 300 -29.82 -43.16 -14.98
C GLN A 300 -29.37 -43.52 -16.41
N ARG A 301 -28.13 -43.21 -16.80
CA ARG A 301 -27.63 -43.50 -18.16
C ARG A 301 -27.09 -44.92 -18.33
N SER A 302 -26.80 -45.64 -17.25
CA SER A 302 -26.26 -47.01 -17.28
C SER A 302 -27.31 -48.12 -17.13
N ARG A 303 -28.62 -47.78 -17.12
CA ARG A 303 -29.73 -48.75 -17.10
C ARG A 303 -30.54 -48.78 -18.40
N ALA A 304 -30.08 -48.11 -19.45
CA ALA A 304 -30.68 -48.14 -20.78
C ALA A 304 -29.71 -48.79 -21.77
N VAL A 305 -29.42 -50.07 -21.57
CA VAL A 305 -28.94 -51.03 -22.59
C VAL A 305 -29.59 -52.37 -22.28
#